data_AF-A0A3N2JQ12-F1
#
_entry.id   AF-A0A3N2JQ12-F1
#
_cell.length_a   1.000
_cell.length_b   1.000
_cell.length_c   1.000
_cell.angle_alpha   90.00
_cell.angle_beta   90.00
_cell.angle_gamma   90.00
#
_symmetry.space_group_name_H-M   'P 1'
#
loop_
_entity.id
_entity.type
_entity.pdbx_description
1 polymer ?
#
loop_
_entity_poly.entity_id
_entity_poly.type
_entity_poly.pdbx_seq_one_letter_code
_entity_poly.pdbx_strand_id
1 'polypeptide(L)'
;MTPHHARRALLALLTTACLVAGLGATAALGDPPERDGWHTSWSQSQQRVSTKSFDDQSMRMVTHLTQGGDAVRIRLQNQFGTGPVIIDQTSLARSAGGPAIVAGTDRVLTFGGKESVTIPVGGEVWSDPTSLATGAQDDVAVTFYLARPTVTSLHDRAGRTNYGAPARSGNRNAEVSGASFTEALPWTYFVSAVDVMNADLAGTIVAYGSSVVDGVGSENCGPGCDAFGKDRRWTDDLARRVATELPASQQVAVVNEGISGTTSAPECNRDGLDGVSRLDRDVLALHGVTGVIFYYGTNDIANGCSDATILASYRTIFQRLHDAGIKVFVTPITPRPGYTARMNDYRDAVNAFVRTGGDCSGTCDGVLDLDAVLQDPANPDSIDPRYDNGDGIHANVAGQQAIADSIPLELLAAAGAPADPAITAQVVPRCVGDRPYLAVRALNGSGGPRDVEIVTAYGSKSFSSVAPGTSAYQSFAVRGTTVGGTVQVRSGAPGDVHDGATSTLPYEAPDC
;
A
#
# COMPACT_ATOMS: atom_id res chain seq x y z
N MET A 1 22.97 -20.65 81.28
CA MET A 1 24.44 -20.68 81.34
C MET A 1 24.98 -21.03 79.97
N THR A 2 26.05 -20.37 79.54
CA THR A 2 26.93 -20.77 78.41
C THR A 2 28.00 -21.77 78.90
N PRO A 3 28.84 -22.37 78.02
CA PRO A 3 28.75 -22.54 76.55
C PRO A 3 28.54 -24.05 76.26
N HIS A 4 29.24 -24.89 75.46
CA HIS A 4 30.22 -24.90 74.33
C HIS A 4 30.20 -26.38 73.81
N HIS A 5 30.57 -26.79 72.59
CA HIS A 5 30.67 -26.18 71.26
C HIS A 5 30.77 -27.31 70.21
N ALA A 6 30.20 -27.19 69.00
CA ALA A 6 30.31 -28.23 67.97
C ALA A 6 30.51 -27.66 66.55
N ARG A 7 31.66 -28.02 65.98
CA ARG A 7 32.23 -27.87 64.62
C ARG A 7 31.31 -27.38 63.48
N ARG A 8 31.81 -26.38 62.73
CA ARG A 8 31.39 -26.05 61.36
C ARG A 8 31.83 -27.15 60.37
N ALA A 9 31.05 -27.35 59.31
CA ALA A 9 31.48 -27.98 58.07
C ALA A 9 30.95 -27.16 56.88
N LEU A 10 31.76 -26.99 55.83
CA LEU A 10 31.31 -26.38 54.57
C LEU A 10 30.59 -27.45 53.73
N LEU A 11 29.49 -27.07 53.08
CA LEU A 11 28.94 -27.77 51.92
C LEU A 11 28.84 -26.76 50.77
N ALA A 12 29.28 -27.14 49.58
CA ALA A 12 29.28 -26.27 48.41
C ALA A 12 27.89 -26.25 47.74
N LEU A 13 27.42 -25.06 47.39
CA LEU A 13 26.24 -24.89 46.55
C LEU A 13 26.66 -24.89 45.07
N LEU A 14 26.29 -25.95 44.35
CA LEU A 14 26.38 -26.00 42.89
C LEU A 14 25.16 -25.30 42.28
N THR A 15 25.33 -24.03 41.89
CA THR A 15 24.33 -23.28 41.12
C THR A 15 24.42 -23.63 39.64
N THR A 16 23.56 -24.54 39.17
CA THR A 16 23.46 -24.89 37.74
C THR A 16 22.84 -23.73 36.94
N ALA A 17 23.67 -22.93 36.28
CA ALA A 17 23.20 -21.86 35.40
C ALA A 17 22.71 -22.45 34.06
N CYS A 18 21.39 -22.53 33.87
CA CYS A 18 20.80 -22.82 32.56
C CYS A 18 20.94 -21.59 31.67
N LEU A 19 21.87 -21.62 30.71
CA LEU A 19 21.87 -20.65 29.61
C LEU A 19 20.64 -20.93 28.73
N VAL A 20 19.62 -20.07 28.83
CA VAL A 20 18.58 -19.98 27.80
C VAL A 20 19.22 -19.29 26.60
N ALA A 21 19.65 -20.08 25.62
CA ALA A 21 20.13 -19.59 24.34
C ALA A 21 18.95 -19.01 23.54
N GLY A 22 18.61 -17.75 23.82
CA GLY A 22 17.61 -17.00 23.08
C GLY A 22 18.07 -16.76 21.65
N LEU A 23 17.78 -17.71 20.76
CA LEU A 23 17.80 -17.51 19.31
C LEU A 23 16.73 -16.47 18.97
N GLY A 24 17.13 -15.20 19.01
CA GLY A 24 16.33 -14.10 18.50
C GLY A 24 16.16 -14.31 17.01
N ALA A 25 14.99 -14.79 16.60
CA ALA A 25 14.54 -14.70 15.23
C ALA A 25 14.29 -13.23 14.93
N THR A 26 15.34 -12.51 14.52
CA THR A 26 15.19 -11.26 13.80
C THR A 26 14.37 -11.58 12.56
N ALA A 27 13.10 -11.15 12.56
CA ALA A 27 12.34 -11.08 11.33
C ALA A 27 13.15 -10.18 10.39
N ALA A 28 13.71 -10.77 9.34
CA ALA A 28 14.26 -9.98 8.26
C ALA A 28 13.07 -9.20 7.69
N LEU A 29 13.14 -7.87 7.77
CA LEU A 29 12.42 -7.04 6.80
C LEU A 29 12.93 -7.52 5.45
N GLY A 30 12.04 -8.12 4.65
CA GLY A 30 12.40 -8.58 3.32
C GLY A 30 12.88 -7.40 2.49
N ASP A 31 13.74 -7.68 1.51
CA ASP A 31 13.98 -6.72 0.44
C ASP A 31 12.63 -6.29 -0.15
N PRO A 32 12.45 -5.00 -0.52
CA PRO A 32 11.22 -4.55 -1.14
C PRO A 32 10.94 -5.43 -2.37
N PRO A 33 9.72 -5.98 -2.50
CA PRO A 33 9.45 -7.02 -3.49
C PRO A 33 9.81 -6.52 -4.89
N GLU A 34 10.52 -7.36 -5.66
CA GLU A 34 10.67 -7.14 -7.10
C GLU A 34 9.27 -7.01 -7.73
N ARG A 35 9.16 -6.34 -8.89
CA ARG A 35 7.88 -6.18 -9.60
C ARG A 35 7.47 -7.51 -10.26
N ASP A 36 7.18 -8.51 -9.44
CA ASP A 36 6.80 -9.90 -9.78
C ASP A 36 5.40 -10.01 -10.45
N GLY A 37 4.88 -8.92 -11.01
CA GLY A 37 3.51 -8.83 -11.54
C GLY A 37 2.40 -8.82 -10.47
N TRP A 38 2.73 -8.82 -9.17
CA TRP A 38 1.75 -8.71 -8.09
C TRP A 38 1.39 -7.26 -7.78
N HIS A 39 0.10 -6.95 -7.86
CA HIS A 39 -0.46 -5.64 -7.53
C HIS A 39 -1.62 -5.80 -6.55
N THR A 40 -1.62 -5.05 -5.45
CA THR A 40 -2.78 -5.00 -4.56
C THR A 40 -3.94 -4.30 -5.29
N SER A 41 -5.03 -5.03 -5.50
CA SER A 41 -6.20 -4.60 -6.31
C SER A 41 -7.40 -4.20 -5.46
N TRP A 42 -7.48 -4.73 -4.24
CA TRP A 42 -8.36 -4.28 -3.18
C TRP A 42 -7.62 -4.35 -1.86
N SER A 43 -7.85 -3.39 -0.96
CA SER A 43 -7.42 -3.48 0.43
C SER A 43 -8.35 -2.68 1.35
N GLN A 44 -8.26 -2.96 2.65
CA GLN A 44 -8.99 -2.24 3.70
C GLN A 44 -8.32 -2.46 5.06
N SER A 45 -7.80 -1.38 5.66
CA SER A 45 -7.04 -1.43 6.91
C SER A 45 -7.88 -1.93 8.08
N GLN A 46 -7.36 -2.91 8.82
CA GLN A 46 -7.92 -3.30 10.12
C GLN A 46 -7.80 -2.12 11.12
N GLN A 47 -8.76 -1.98 12.04
CA GLN A 47 -8.78 -0.88 13.02
C GLN A 47 -9.03 -1.30 14.48
N ARG A 48 -9.76 -2.38 14.76
CA ARG A 48 -10.07 -2.78 16.15
C ARG A 48 -10.48 -4.24 16.30
N VAL A 49 -10.63 -4.67 17.56
CA VAL A 49 -11.15 -6.00 17.94
C VAL A 49 -12.67 -6.10 17.80
N SER A 50 -13.16 -7.28 17.47
CA SER A 50 -14.59 -7.59 17.32
C SER A 50 -15.31 -7.75 18.65
N THR A 51 -16.51 -7.15 18.74
CA THR A 51 -17.49 -7.44 19.80
C THR A 51 -18.25 -8.75 19.56
N LYS A 52 -18.23 -9.27 18.34
CA LYS A 52 -18.77 -10.59 17.96
C LYS A 52 -17.66 -11.65 18.02
N SER A 53 -17.94 -12.75 18.71
CA SER A 53 -17.17 -13.99 18.64
C SER A 53 -17.80 -14.95 17.63
N PHE A 54 -16.97 -15.72 16.93
CA PHE A 54 -17.38 -16.73 15.95
C PHE A 54 -17.00 -18.13 16.46
N ASP A 55 -17.92 -19.09 16.36
CA ASP A 55 -17.82 -20.46 16.90
C ASP A 55 -18.35 -21.47 15.87
N ASP A 56 -17.49 -22.42 15.45
CA ASP A 56 -17.79 -23.53 14.52
C ASP A 56 -18.64 -23.12 13.29
N GLN A 57 -18.14 -22.16 12.53
CA GLN A 57 -18.88 -21.53 11.43
C GLN A 57 -17.98 -20.96 10.34
N SER A 58 -18.57 -20.63 9.21
CA SER A 58 -17.89 -20.07 8.04
C SER A 58 -18.37 -18.66 7.72
N MET A 59 -17.44 -17.78 7.36
CA MET A 59 -17.68 -16.38 7.03
C MET A 59 -17.28 -16.11 5.59
N ARG A 60 -18.04 -15.29 4.85
CA ARG A 60 -17.81 -14.93 3.45
C ARG A 60 -17.71 -13.42 3.32
N MET A 61 -16.51 -12.90 3.13
CA MET A 61 -16.24 -11.48 2.85
C MET A 61 -16.28 -11.26 1.34
N VAL A 62 -17.00 -10.24 0.86
CA VAL A 62 -17.10 -9.92 -0.57
C VAL A 62 -16.30 -8.66 -0.84
N THR A 63 -15.21 -8.76 -1.61
CA THR A 63 -14.31 -7.64 -1.91
C THR A 63 -14.44 -7.23 -3.38
N HIS A 64 -14.29 -5.93 -3.65
CA HIS A 64 -14.45 -5.34 -4.98
C HIS A 64 -13.07 -5.08 -5.59
N LEU A 65 -12.67 -5.84 -6.60
CA LEU A 65 -11.33 -5.71 -7.21
C LEU A 65 -11.31 -4.53 -8.17
N THR A 66 -10.40 -3.58 -7.97
CA THR A 66 -10.30 -2.44 -8.90
C THR A 66 -9.69 -2.84 -10.24
N GLN A 67 -8.78 -3.81 -10.23
CA GLN A 67 -8.15 -4.42 -11.40
C GLN A 67 -8.18 -5.95 -11.37
N GLY A 68 -8.19 -6.57 -12.56
CA GLY A 68 -8.15 -8.02 -12.72
C GLY A 68 -6.74 -8.59 -12.88
N GLY A 69 -6.65 -9.92 -12.95
CA GLY A 69 -5.42 -10.68 -13.21
C GLY A 69 -5.65 -12.19 -13.31
N ASP A 70 -4.62 -12.95 -13.65
CA ASP A 70 -4.68 -14.41 -13.92
C ASP A 70 -4.58 -15.29 -12.65
N ALA A 71 -4.03 -14.74 -11.58
CA ALA A 71 -3.94 -15.38 -10.28
C ALA A 71 -4.21 -14.36 -9.16
N VAL A 72 -4.59 -14.88 -8.00
CA VAL A 72 -4.92 -14.10 -6.80
C VAL A 72 -4.15 -14.62 -5.60
N ARG A 73 -3.94 -13.74 -4.61
CA ARG A 73 -3.60 -14.11 -3.23
C ARG A 73 -4.20 -13.08 -2.27
N ILE A 74 -4.40 -13.44 -1.02
CA ILE A 74 -5.02 -12.56 -0.01
C ILE A 74 -4.12 -12.34 1.18
N ARG A 75 -4.27 -11.19 1.84
CA ARG A 75 -3.73 -10.93 3.17
C ARG A 75 -4.79 -11.14 4.23
N LEU A 76 -4.45 -11.93 5.25
CA LEU A 76 -5.22 -12.11 6.47
C LEU A 76 -4.45 -11.51 7.65
N GLN A 77 -5.08 -10.61 8.40
CA GLN A 77 -4.51 -9.91 9.55
C GLN A 77 -5.22 -10.27 10.86
N ASN A 78 -4.46 -10.39 11.95
CA ASN A 78 -4.94 -10.50 13.32
C ASN A 78 -4.42 -9.31 14.16
N GLN A 79 -4.47 -8.12 13.56
CA GLN A 79 -3.77 -6.92 14.03
C GLN A 79 -4.18 -6.50 15.45
N PHE A 80 -5.46 -6.65 15.79
CA PHE A 80 -6.07 -6.22 17.06
C PHE A 80 -6.66 -7.38 17.88
N GLY A 81 -6.37 -8.63 17.51
CA GLY A 81 -6.83 -9.79 18.27
C GLY A 81 -6.19 -9.88 19.65
N THR A 82 -6.88 -10.49 20.62
CA THR A 82 -6.37 -10.67 22.00
C THR A 82 -5.63 -11.99 22.21
N GLY A 83 -5.50 -12.82 21.17
CA GLY A 83 -4.72 -14.06 21.15
C GLY A 83 -4.44 -14.51 19.72
N PRO A 84 -3.57 -15.52 19.51
CA PRO A 84 -3.36 -16.12 18.20
C PRO A 84 -4.64 -16.74 17.67
N VAL A 85 -5.01 -16.39 16.44
CA VAL A 85 -6.14 -17.01 15.74
C VAL A 85 -5.64 -18.17 14.89
N ILE A 86 -6.43 -19.24 14.80
CA ILE A 86 -6.20 -20.32 13.85
C ILE A 86 -7.41 -20.36 12.91
N ILE A 87 -7.18 -20.15 11.62
CA ILE A 87 -8.17 -20.32 10.54
C ILE A 87 -8.00 -21.74 10.00
N ASP A 88 -9.08 -22.53 9.97
CA ASP A 88 -9.02 -23.96 9.69
C ASP A 88 -9.03 -24.28 8.19
N GLN A 89 -9.67 -23.44 7.38
CA GLN A 89 -9.60 -23.47 5.92
C GLN A 89 -10.06 -22.13 5.35
N THR A 90 -9.40 -21.66 4.29
CA THR A 90 -9.86 -20.51 3.48
C THR A 90 -10.08 -20.91 2.03
N SER A 91 -11.05 -20.30 1.36
CA SER A 91 -11.28 -20.38 -0.07
C SER A 91 -11.57 -19.00 -0.68
N LEU A 92 -11.42 -18.88 -2.00
CA LEU A 92 -11.78 -17.70 -2.77
C LEU A 92 -12.49 -18.14 -4.06
N ALA A 93 -13.54 -17.41 -4.44
CA ALA A 93 -14.26 -17.60 -5.69
C ALA A 93 -14.64 -16.24 -6.30
N ARG A 94 -15.05 -16.19 -7.58
CA ARG A 94 -15.74 -15.01 -8.11
C ARG A 94 -17.14 -14.94 -7.50
N SER A 95 -17.57 -13.76 -7.10
CA SER A 95 -18.91 -13.53 -6.54
C SER A 95 -19.98 -13.73 -7.61
N ALA A 96 -21.13 -14.29 -7.24
CA ALA A 96 -22.33 -14.30 -8.07
C ALA A 96 -23.37 -13.26 -7.60
N GLY A 97 -22.97 -12.37 -6.68
CA GLY A 97 -23.86 -11.45 -5.99
C GLY A 97 -24.49 -12.07 -4.74
N GLY A 98 -24.70 -11.25 -3.71
CA GLY A 98 -25.17 -11.72 -2.41
C GLY A 98 -24.17 -12.70 -1.76
N PRO A 99 -24.65 -13.73 -1.04
CA PRO A 99 -23.77 -14.77 -0.47
C PRO A 99 -23.30 -15.81 -1.49
N ALA A 100 -23.77 -15.77 -2.75
CA ALA A 100 -23.52 -16.79 -3.76
C ALA A 100 -22.19 -16.57 -4.50
N ILE A 101 -21.63 -17.65 -5.05
CA ILE A 101 -20.39 -17.64 -5.83
C ILE A 101 -20.57 -18.31 -7.19
N VAL A 102 -19.72 -17.96 -8.16
CA VAL A 102 -19.77 -18.54 -9.51
C VAL A 102 -19.24 -19.97 -9.46
N ALA A 103 -20.08 -20.94 -9.82
CA ALA A 103 -19.76 -22.36 -9.77
C ALA A 103 -18.46 -22.72 -10.53
N GLY A 104 -17.55 -23.46 -9.88
CA GLY A 104 -16.26 -23.86 -10.48
C GLY A 104 -15.18 -22.79 -10.47
N THR A 105 -15.47 -21.58 -9.94
CA THR A 105 -14.45 -20.56 -9.66
C THR A 105 -13.85 -20.66 -8.25
N ASP A 106 -14.41 -21.53 -7.41
CA ASP A 106 -13.93 -21.80 -6.06
C ASP A 106 -12.53 -22.44 -6.06
N ARG A 107 -11.65 -21.89 -5.22
CA ARG A 107 -10.29 -22.37 -4.97
C ARG A 107 -10.07 -22.43 -3.46
N VAL A 108 -9.63 -23.56 -2.93
CA VAL A 108 -9.08 -23.61 -1.57
C VAL A 108 -7.72 -22.91 -1.59
N LEU A 109 -7.50 -22.00 -0.65
CA LEU A 109 -6.24 -21.29 -0.50
C LEU A 109 -5.33 -22.04 0.48
N THR A 110 -4.02 -21.96 0.25
CA THR A 110 -3.01 -22.48 1.17
C THR A 110 -2.10 -21.37 1.67
N PHE A 111 -1.39 -21.65 2.77
CA PHE A 111 -0.43 -20.76 3.42
C PHE A 111 0.84 -21.57 3.72
N GLY A 112 1.89 -21.44 2.91
CA GLY A 112 3.06 -22.31 2.97
C GLY A 112 2.70 -23.78 2.67
N GLY A 113 1.79 -24.02 1.73
CA GLY A 113 1.31 -25.34 1.32
C GLY A 113 0.32 -26.02 2.29
N LYS A 114 -0.31 -25.26 3.19
CA LYS A 114 -1.29 -25.77 4.18
C LYS A 114 -2.62 -25.03 4.10
N GLU A 115 -3.74 -25.74 4.15
CA GLU A 115 -5.09 -25.13 4.15
C GLU A 115 -5.39 -24.32 5.43
N SER A 116 -4.80 -24.71 6.56
CA SER A 116 -4.98 -24.06 7.87
C SER A 116 -3.74 -23.25 8.26
N VAL A 117 -3.97 -22.07 8.86
CA VAL A 117 -2.93 -21.12 9.25
C VAL A 117 -3.19 -20.53 10.64
N THR A 118 -2.11 -20.30 11.39
CA THR A 118 -2.14 -19.62 12.70
C THR A 118 -1.54 -18.23 12.57
N ILE A 119 -2.31 -17.20 12.89
CA ILE A 119 -1.91 -15.79 12.82
C ILE A 119 -1.73 -15.25 14.25
N PRO A 120 -0.52 -14.85 14.66
CA PRO A 120 -0.27 -14.31 16.01
C PRO A 120 -0.94 -12.94 16.19
N VAL A 121 -1.01 -12.46 17.44
CA VAL A 121 -1.48 -11.09 17.75
C VAL A 121 -0.57 -10.08 17.08
N GLY A 122 -1.14 -9.08 16.39
CA GLY A 122 -0.37 -8.11 15.62
C GLY A 122 0.29 -8.69 14.36
N GLY A 123 -0.05 -9.93 13.99
CA GLY A 123 0.53 -10.62 12.85
C GLY A 123 -0.37 -10.58 11.61
N GLU A 124 0.25 -10.88 10.48
CA GLU A 124 -0.40 -11.07 9.19
C GLU A 124 0.19 -12.27 8.43
N VAL A 125 -0.54 -12.74 7.42
CA VAL A 125 -0.08 -13.77 6.50
C VAL A 125 -0.69 -13.56 5.12
N TRP A 126 0.12 -13.79 4.09
CA TRP A 126 -0.34 -13.87 2.70
C TRP A 126 -0.60 -15.33 2.31
N SER A 127 -1.65 -15.59 1.52
CA SER A 127 -1.85 -16.91 0.92
C SER A 127 -0.84 -17.19 -0.18
N ASP A 128 -0.61 -18.47 -0.46
CA ASP A 128 0.14 -18.91 -1.62
C ASP A 128 -0.58 -18.47 -2.93
N PRO A 129 0.16 -18.22 -4.03
CA PRO A 129 -0.40 -17.91 -5.34
C PRO A 129 -1.46 -18.91 -5.82
N THR A 130 -2.65 -18.42 -6.17
CA THR A 130 -3.78 -19.27 -6.57
C THR A 130 -4.34 -18.84 -7.92
N SER A 131 -4.36 -19.75 -8.91
CA SER A 131 -4.86 -19.46 -10.27
C SER A 131 -6.38 -19.27 -10.31
N LEU A 132 -6.79 -18.02 -10.54
CA LEU A 132 -8.17 -17.60 -10.80
C LEU A 132 -8.15 -16.32 -11.62
N ALA A 133 -8.60 -16.39 -12.87
CA ALA A 133 -8.77 -15.22 -13.71
C ALA A 133 -9.91 -14.32 -13.21
N THR A 134 -9.64 -13.02 -13.09
CA THR A 134 -10.58 -11.98 -12.67
C THR A 134 -10.50 -10.77 -13.61
N GLY A 135 -11.61 -10.05 -13.76
CA GLY A 135 -11.66 -8.77 -14.48
C GLY A 135 -11.40 -7.57 -13.57
N ALA A 136 -11.18 -6.39 -14.16
CA ALA A 136 -11.34 -5.13 -13.43
C ALA A 136 -12.81 -4.96 -13.02
N GLN A 137 -13.06 -4.45 -11.81
CA GLN A 137 -14.40 -4.29 -11.22
C GLN A 137 -15.14 -5.62 -10.94
N ASP A 138 -14.45 -6.77 -10.95
CA ASP A 138 -14.99 -8.05 -10.47
C ASP A 138 -15.14 -8.04 -8.94
N ASP A 139 -16.24 -8.62 -8.45
CA ASP A 139 -16.35 -9.01 -7.05
C ASP A 139 -15.76 -10.41 -6.81
N VAL A 140 -14.98 -10.58 -5.76
CA VAL A 140 -14.55 -11.90 -5.26
C VAL A 140 -15.07 -12.15 -3.84
N ALA A 141 -15.33 -13.41 -3.54
CA ALA A 141 -15.87 -13.87 -2.26
C ALA A 141 -14.83 -14.74 -1.54
N VAL A 142 -14.16 -14.17 -0.54
CA VAL A 142 -13.22 -14.85 0.34
C VAL A 142 -14.01 -15.52 1.46
N THR A 143 -13.99 -16.86 1.51
CA THR A 143 -14.71 -17.63 2.52
C THR A 143 -13.73 -18.31 3.46
N PHE A 144 -13.86 -18.12 4.77
CA PHE A 144 -13.00 -18.77 5.76
C PHE A 144 -13.81 -19.45 6.87
N TYR A 145 -13.30 -20.59 7.34
CA TYR A 145 -13.90 -21.43 8.36
C TYR A 145 -13.11 -21.38 9.67
N LEU A 146 -13.84 -21.25 10.78
CA LEU A 146 -13.33 -21.17 12.15
C LEU A 146 -13.95 -22.31 12.97
N ALA A 147 -13.19 -23.37 13.23
CA ALA A 147 -13.64 -24.56 13.98
C ALA A 147 -13.65 -24.36 15.51
N ARG A 148 -13.32 -23.16 16.00
CA ARG A 148 -13.12 -22.85 17.43
C ARG A 148 -13.61 -21.43 17.75
N PRO A 149 -14.06 -21.16 19.00
CA PRO A 149 -14.38 -19.82 19.47
C PRO A 149 -13.25 -18.82 19.20
N THR A 150 -13.55 -17.80 18.39
CA THR A 150 -12.58 -16.87 17.82
C THR A 150 -13.11 -15.43 17.91
N VAL A 151 -12.33 -14.55 18.54
CA VAL A 151 -12.52 -13.10 18.47
C VAL A 151 -11.44 -12.55 17.54
N THR A 152 -11.85 -11.76 16.56
CA THR A 152 -11.06 -11.33 15.40
C THR A 152 -10.82 -9.82 15.39
N SER A 153 -9.87 -9.33 14.59
CA SER A 153 -9.84 -7.92 14.18
C SER A 153 -10.83 -7.64 13.05
N LEU A 154 -11.18 -6.37 12.87
CA LEU A 154 -12.08 -5.92 11.82
C LEU A 154 -11.76 -4.52 11.30
N HIS A 155 -12.38 -4.23 10.17
CA HIS A 155 -12.73 -2.90 9.70
C HIS A 155 -14.28 -2.75 9.72
N ASP A 156 -14.83 -1.61 10.16
CA ASP A 156 -16.26 -1.47 10.49
C ASP A 156 -17.14 -0.79 9.43
N ARG A 157 -16.53 -0.25 8.36
CA ARG A 157 -17.20 0.27 7.16
C ARG A 157 -16.94 -0.62 5.95
N ALA A 158 -17.55 -1.81 5.92
CA ALA A 158 -17.47 -2.67 4.74
C ALA A 158 -18.02 -1.99 3.48
N GLY A 159 -19.07 -1.16 3.61
CA GLY A 159 -19.76 -0.48 2.49
C GLY A 159 -20.65 -1.41 1.65
N ARG A 160 -20.71 -2.69 2.03
CA ARG A 160 -21.42 -3.81 1.40
C ARG A 160 -21.70 -4.88 2.46
N THR A 161 -22.64 -5.79 2.18
CA THR A 161 -22.94 -6.92 3.09
C THR A 161 -21.87 -7.99 2.95
N ASN A 162 -21.22 -8.33 4.06
CA ASN A 162 -20.51 -9.60 4.21
C ASN A 162 -21.45 -10.64 4.85
N TYR A 163 -21.16 -11.94 4.74
CA TYR A 163 -22.11 -12.98 5.13
C TYR A 163 -21.52 -14.01 6.10
N GLY A 164 -22.36 -14.59 6.97
CA GLY A 164 -21.99 -15.65 7.90
C GLY A 164 -22.97 -16.81 7.88
N ALA A 165 -22.45 -18.03 7.96
CA ALA A 165 -23.26 -19.19 8.31
C ALA A 165 -23.50 -19.22 9.83
N PRO A 166 -24.65 -19.73 10.32
CA PRO A 166 -24.96 -19.80 11.75
C PRO A 166 -23.86 -20.45 12.59
N ALA A 167 -23.76 -20.06 13.86
CA ALA A 167 -22.86 -20.71 14.81
C ALA A 167 -23.13 -22.22 14.91
N ARG A 168 -22.06 -23.02 14.91
CA ARG A 168 -22.10 -24.50 14.92
C ARG A 168 -22.76 -25.10 13.68
N SER A 169 -22.46 -24.54 12.52
CA SER A 169 -22.86 -25.04 11.20
C SER A 169 -21.72 -25.71 10.42
N GLY A 170 -20.48 -25.64 10.93
CA GLY A 170 -19.29 -26.24 10.32
C GLY A 170 -18.72 -25.50 9.12
N ASN A 171 -17.87 -26.19 8.37
CA ASN A 171 -17.27 -25.67 7.14
C ASN A 171 -18.30 -25.59 6.00
N ARG A 172 -18.42 -24.41 5.40
CA ARG A 172 -19.29 -24.07 4.26
C ARG A 172 -18.54 -23.40 3.11
N ASN A 173 -17.20 -23.45 3.11
CA ASN A 173 -16.34 -22.78 2.14
C ASN A 173 -16.68 -23.12 0.68
N ALA A 174 -16.99 -24.38 0.40
CA ALA A 174 -17.37 -24.88 -0.93
C ALA A 174 -18.87 -24.71 -1.27
N GLU A 175 -19.67 -24.03 -0.45
CA GLU A 175 -21.10 -23.87 -0.72
C GLU A 175 -21.36 -22.77 -1.78
N VAL A 176 -21.67 -23.22 -2.99
CA VAL A 176 -21.86 -22.36 -4.18
C VAL A 176 -23.05 -21.42 -4.06
N SER A 177 -24.19 -21.91 -3.58
CA SER A 177 -25.44 -21.14 -3.49
C SER A 177 -25.45 -20.08 -2.38
N GLY A 178 -24.57 -20.20 -1.38
CA GLY A 178 -24.57 -19.33 -0.21
C GLY A 178 -25.82 -19.46 0.69
N ALA A 179 -26.64 -20.50 0.51
CA ALA A 179 -27.94 -20.64 1.18
C ALA A 179 -27.84 -20.81 2.71
N SER A 180 -26.74 -21.39 3.20
CA SER A 180 -26.43 -21.48 4.63
C SER A 180 -25.94 -20.17 5.23
N PHE A 181 -25.52 -19.19 4.41
CA PHE A 181 -24.93 -17.92 4.88
C PHE A 181 -26.02 -16.88 5.20
N THR A 182 -26.88 -17.22 6.16
CA THR A 182 -28.08 -16.45 6.51
C THR A 182 -27.83 -15.21 7.36
N GLU A 183 -26.65 -15.06 7.96
CA GLU A 183 -26.31 -13.90 8.79
C GLU A 183 -25.71 -12.77 7.93
N ALA A 184 -26.36 -11.61 7.89
CA ALA A 184 -25.77 -10.39 7.34
C ALA A 184 -24.76 -9.79 8.33
N LEU A 185 -23.59 -9.37 7.82
CA LEU A 185 -22.50 -8.80 8.59
C LEU A 185 -22.15 -7.41 8.05
N PRO A 186 -22.10 -6.36 8.90
CA PRO A 186 -21.81 -4.99 8.47
C PRO A 186 -20.31 -4.69 8.30
N TRP A 187 -19.43 -5.60 8.71
CA TRP A 187 -18.00 -5.37 8.92
C TRP A 187 -17.14 -6.34 8.10
N THR A 188 -15.90 -5.95 7.81
CA THR A 188 -14.89 -6.77 7.14
C THR A 188 -13.97 -7.38 8.18
N TYR A 189 -13.80 -8.71 8.16
CA TYR A 189 -13.07 -9.47 9.18
C TYR A 189 -11.89 -10.23 8.59
N PHE A 190 -10.72 -10.18 9.25
CA PHE A 190 -9.41 -10.73 8.83
C PHE A 190 -8.85 -10.26 7.48
N VAL A 191 -9.64 -10.33 6.41
CA VAL A 191 -9.23 -10.01 5.04
C VAL A 191 -8.92 -8.50 4.97
N SER A 192 -7.67 -8.15 4.67
CA SER A 192 -7.22 -6.76 4.59
C SER A 192 -6.58 -6.38 3.26
N ALA A 193 -6.23 -7.35 2.41
CA ALA A 193 -5.84 -7.10 1.01
C ALA A 193 -6.14 -8.29 0.11
N VAL A 194 -6.33 -8.03 -1.18
CA VAL A 194 -6.30 -9.01 -2.27
C VAL A 194 -5.36 -8.48 -3.35
N ASP A 195 -4.31 -9.25 -3.65
CA ASP A 195 -3.45 -9.00 -4.80
C ASP A 195 -3.95 -9.78 -6.01
N VAL A 196 -3.74 -9.19 -7.20
CA VAL A 196 -3.85 -9.87 -8.49
C VAL A 196 -2.48 -9.96 -9.16
N MET A 197 -2.26 -11.05 -9.88
CA MET A 197 -1.13 -11.24 -10.79
C MET A 197 -1.50 -10.67 -12.16
N ASN A 198 -0.95 -9.51 -12.51
CA ASN A 198 -1.17 -8.83 -13.78
C ASN A 198 0.05 -7.96 -14.13
N ALA A 199 0.90 -8.46 -15.02
CA ALA A 199 2.14 -7.80 -15.41
C ALA A 199 1.96 -6.57 -16.34
N ASP A 200 0.74 -6.32 -16.84
CA ASP A 200 0.42 -5.15 -17.67
C ASP A 200 0.00 -3.92 -16.82
N LEU A 201 -0.21 -4.09 -15.51
CA LEU A 201 -0.50 -2.96 -14.61
C LEU A 201 0.74 -2.12 -14.35
N ALA A 202 0.62 -0.80 -14.46
CA ALA A 202 1.71 0.11 -14.15
C ALA A 202 2.00 0.17 -12.64
N GLY A 203 1.00 -0.04 -11.78
CA GLY A 203 1.15 -0.02 -10.33
C GLY A 203 -0.17 -0.02 -9.55
N THR A 204 -0.04 0.13 -8.24
CA THR A 204 -1.14 0.35 -7.29
C THR A 204 -1.03 1.76 -6.70
N ILE A 205 -2.15 2.47 -6.67
CA ILE A 205 -2.32 3.75 -5.99
C ILE A 205 -3.07 3.51 -4.69
N VAL A 206 -2.49 3.93 -3.56
CA VAL A 206 -3.10 3.76 -2.24
C VAL A 206 -3.74 5.07 -1.79
N ALA A 207 -5.06 5.11 -1.67
CA ALA A 207 -5.75 6.19 -0.98
C ALA A 207 -5.58 5.98 0.53
N TYR A 208 -4.84 6.87 1.20
CA TYR A 208 -4.42 6.71 2.59
C TYR A 208 -4.91 7.89 3.43
N GLY A 209 -5.76 7.60 4.43
CA GLY A 209 -6.33 8.67 5.24
C GLY A 209 -7.37 8.28 6.27
N SER A 210 -8.21 9.25 6.63
CA SER A 210 -9.26 9.10 7.65
C SER A 210 -10.65 8.82 7.04
N SER A 211 -11.73 9.24 7.72
CA SER A 211 -13.14 8.97 7.35
C SER A 211 -13.56 9.40 5.94
N VAL A 212 -12.94 10.43 5.37
CA VAL A 212 -13.20 10.87 3.98
C VAL A 212 -12.61 9.89 2.95
N VAL A 213 -11.51 9.20 3.29
CA VAL A 213 -10.94 8.12 2.46
C VAL A 213 -11.75 6.84 2.62
N ASP A 214 -12.02 6.45 3.87
CA ASP A 214 -12.86 5.31 4.28
C ASP A 214 -14.27 5.35 3.62
N GLY A 215 -14.71 6.55 3.25
CA GLY A 215 -15.91 6.77 2.45
C GLY A 215 -17.16 6.94 3.28
N VAL A 216 -17.06 7.57 4.47
CA VAL A 216 -18.26 8.06 5.18
C VAL A 216 -19.04 8.97 4.22
N GLY A 217 -20.37 8.79 4.16
CA GLY A 217 -21.26 9.52 3.24
C GLY A 217 -21.43 8.90 1.85
N SER A 218 -20.62 7.91 1.44
CA SER A 218 -20.80 7.15 0.18
C SER A 218 -22.11 6.36 0.07
N GLU A 219 -22.84 6.18 1.17
CA GLU A 219 -24.16 5.54 1.21
C GLU A 219 -25.31 6.58 1.21
N ASN A 220 -24.99 7.88 1.33
CA ASN A 220 -25.97 8.96 1.38
C ASN A 220 -26.22 9.53 -0.02
N CYS A 221 -27.36 9.15 -0.62
CA CYS A 221 -27.83 9.67 -1.90
C CYS A 221 -29.23 10.31 -1.81
N GLY A 222 -29.59 10.82 -0.63
CA GLY A 222 -30.88 11.48 -0.38
C GLY A 222 -32.08 10.54 -0.18
N PRO A 223 -33.28 11.09 0.10
CA PRO A 223 -34.44 10.30 0.51
C PRO A 223 -34.95 9.32 -0.56
N GLY A 224 -35.15 8.06 -0.17
CA GLY A 224 -35.69 7.02 -1.06
C GLY A 224 -34.68 6.44 -2.06
N CYS A 225 -33.44 6.92 -2.06
CA CYS A 225 -32.34 6.30 -2.77
C CYS A 225 -31.67 5.23 -1.90
N ASP A 226 -31.08 4.23 -2.56
CA ASP A 226 -30.24 3.20 -1.97
C ASP A 226 -28.88 3.21 -2.71
N ALA A 227 -27.79 3.36 -1.95
CA ALA A 227 -26.41 3.28 -2.44
C ALA A 227 -25.57 2.23 -1.70
N PHE A 228 -26.16 1.47 -0.77
CA PHE A 228 -25.43 0.48 0.02
C PHE A 228 -25.04 -0.71 -0.86
N GLY A 229 -23.78 -1.15 -0.76
CA GLY A 229 -23.25 -2.23 -1.61
C GLY A 229 -23.20 -1.89 -3.10
N LYS A 230 -23.10 -0.61 -3.45
CA LYS A 230 -22.89 -0.12 -4.83
C LYS A 230 -21.55 0.58 -5.00
N ASP A 231 -20.68 0.43 -4.00
CA ASP A 231 -19.27 0.84 -3.98
C ASP A 231 -19.09 2.26 -4.53
N ARG A 232 -19.69 3.22 -3.82
CA ARG A 232 -19.83 4.64 -4.20
C ARG A 232 -18.90 5.57 -3.43
N ARG A 233 -17.78 5.05 -2.91
CA ARG A 233 -16.70 5.89 -2.39
C ARG A 233 -16.01 6.56 -3.56
N TRP A 234 -15.40 7.73 -3.35
CA TRP A 234 -14.60 8.38 -4.39
C TRP A 234 -13.44 7.51 -4.89
N THR A 235 -12.89 6.61 -4.07
CA THR A 235 -11.90 5.60 -4.49
C THR A 235 -12.46 4.61 -5.51
N ASP A 236 -13.71 4.22 -5.31
CA ASP A 236 -14.40 3.19 -6.08
C ASP A 236 -14.88 3.79 -7.42
N ASP A 237 -15.33 5.04 -7.43
CA ASP A 237 -15.57 5.81 -8.65
C ASP A 237 -14.27 6.14 -9.40
N LEU A 238 -13.19 6.51 -8.70
CA LEU A 238 -11.87 6.71 -9.32
C LEU A 238 -11.35 5.43 -9.98
N ALA A 239 -11.55 4.27 -9.35
CA ALA A 239 -11.22 2.97 -9.93
C ALA A 239 -12.00 2.69 -11.21
N ARG A 240 -13.32 2.98 -11.24
CA ARG A 240 -14.13 2.88 -12.45
C ARG A 240 -13.64 3.83 -13.55
N ARG A 241 -13.29 5.07 -13.20
CA ARG A 241 -12.70 6.04 -14.13
C ARG A 241 -11.40 5.51 -14.73
N VAL A 242 -10.46 5.05 -13.90
CA VAL A 242 -9.21 4.39 -14.36
C VAL A 242 -9.51 3.24 -15.33
N ALA A 243 -10.39 2.31 -14.95
CA ALA A 243 -10.72 1.12 -15.75
C ALA A 243 -11.47 1.42 -17.08
N THR A 244 -12.00 2.63 -17.28
CA THR A 244 -12.81 2.99 -18.46
C THR A 244 -12.23 4.14 -19.31
N GLU A 245 -11.42 5.01 -18.73
CA GLU A 245 -10.84 6.18 -19.41
C GLU A 245 -9.37 5.99 -19.81
N LEU A 246 -8.56 5.25 -19.03
CA LEU A 246 -7.14 5.03 -19.36
C LEU A 246 -6.93 3.87 -20.35
N PRO A 247 -5.94 3.96 -21.26
CA PRO A 247 -5.55 2.83 -22.10
C PRO A 247 -4.89 1.72 -21.28
N ALA A 248 -4.89 0.50 -21.80
CA ALA A 248 -4.38 -0.70 -21.11
C ALA A 248 -2.97 -0.51 -20.52
N SER A 249 -2.05 0.10 -21.27
CA SER A 249 -0.66 0.37 -20.86
C SER A 249 -0.47 1.46 -19.79
N GLN A 250 -1.56 2.02 -19.25
CA GLN A 250 -1.56 3.02 -18.17
C GLN A 250 -2.46 2.58 -17.00
N GLN A 251 -3.02 1.37 -17.03
CA GLN A 251 -3.93 0.89 -15.99
C GLN A 251 -3.19 0.74 -14.65
N VAL A 252 -3.84 1.19 -13.58
CA VAL A 252 -3.39 1.09 -12.19
C VAL A 252 -4.51 0.55 -11.30
N ALA A 253 -4.15 -0.16 -10.24
CA ALA A 253 -5.09 -0.43 -9.16
C ALA A 253 -5.27 0.80 -8.27
N VAL A 254 -6.42 0.92 -7.62
CA VAL A 254 -6.73 2.00 -6.67
C VAL A 254 -7.28 1.35 -5.40
N VAL A 255 -6.60 1.48 -4.26
CA VAL A 255 -6.98 0.75 -3.04
C VAL A 255 -7.19 1.69 -1.85
N ASN A 256 -8.02 1.27 -0.88
CA ASN A 256 -8.58 2.15 0.13
C ASN A 256 -8.08 1.78 1.54
N GLU A 257 -7.10 2.53 2.01
CA GLU A 257 -6.53 2.43 3.34
C GLU A 257 -7.04 3.56 4.23
N GLY A 258 -8.35 3.84 4.16
CA GLY A 258 -9.05 4.77 5.02
C GLY A 258 -9.46 4.16 6.36
N ILE A 259 -9.34 4.92 7.45
CA ILE A 259 -9.90 4.54 8.76
C ILE A 259 -10.60 5.73 9.43
N SER A 260 -11.91 5.63 9.64
CA SER A 260 -12.73 6.66 10.29
C SER A 260 -12.17 7.12 11.65
N GLY A 261 -12.06 8.43 11.83
CA GLY A 261 -11.65 9.08 13.09
C GLY A 261 -10.15 9.19 13.35
N THR A 262 -9.31 8.55 12.53
CA THR A 262 -7.83 8.58 12.71
C THR A 262 -7.21 9.93 12.35
N THR A 263 -6.05 10.21 12.95
CA THR A 263 -5.20 11.39 12.71
C THR A 263 -3.96 11.01 11.88
N SER A 264 -3.28 11.98 11.27
CA SER A 264 -1.93 11.77 10.72
C SER A 264 -0.87 11.62 11.82
N ALA A 265 -0.97 12.43 12.87
CA ALA A 265 0.04 12.50 13.93
C ALA A 265 -0.33 11.61 15.14
N PRO A 266 0.62 10.85 15.72
CA PRO A 266 0.39 10.04 16.91
C PRO A 266 0.06 10.87 18.16
N GLU A 267 0.56 12.11 18.26
CA GLU A 267 0.39 12.99 19.44
C GLU A 267 -1.06 13.36 19.75
N CYS A 268 -1.94 13.34 18.74
CA CYS A 268 -3.39 13.58 18.90
C CYS A 268 -4.23 12.36 18.53
N ASN A 269 -3.64 11.17 18.39
CA ASN A 269 -4.38 9.92 18.28
C ASN A 269 -4.52 9.19 19.61
N ARG A 270 -5.29 8.10 19.58
CA ARG A 270 -5.25 7.03 20.59
C ARG A 270 -5.06 5.69 19.87
N ASP A 271 -4.52 4.73 20.58
CA ASP A 271 -4.49 3.31 20.18
C ASP A 271 -3.72 2.96 18.89
N GLY A 272 -2.82 3.85 18.42
CA GLY A 272 -1.82 3.55 17.38
C GLY A 272 -2.34 3.46 15.93
N LEU A 273 -3.51 4.03 15.66
CA LEU A 273 -4.16 4.05 14.34
C LEU A 273 -3.74 5.25 13.46
N ASP A 274 -2.65 5.94 13.78
CA ASP A 274 -2.28 7.19 13.11
C ASP A 274 -1.50 6.96 11.82
N GLY A 275 -1.49 7.98 10.97
CA GLY A 275 -0.82 7.97 9.67
C GLY A 275 0.69 7.68 9.70
N VAL A 276 1.39 7.92 10.81
CA VAL A 276 2.81 7.55 10.97
C VAL A 276 2.95 6.09 11.41
N SER A 277 2.21 5.67 12.43
CA SER A 277 2.31 4.35 13.06
C SER A 277 1.84 3.20 12.16
N ARG A 278 0.82 3.41 11.31
CA ARG A 278 0.26 2.35 10.46
C ARG A 278 0.87 2.26 9.05
N LEU A 279 1.78 3.17 8.69
CA LEU A 279 2.30 3.33 7.32
C LEU A 279 2.94 2.05 6.76
N ASP A 280 3.69 1.32 7.58
CA ASP A 280 4.32 0.06 7.16
C ASP A 280 3.28 -1.00 6.80
N ARG A 281 2.30 -1.19 7.69
CA ARG A 281 1.26 -2.22 7.58
C ARG A 281 0.27 -1.94 6.45
N ASP A 282 -0.11 -0.68 6.29
CA ASP A 282 -1.21 -0.29 5.42
C ASP A 282 -0.74 0.23 4.05
N VAL A 283 0.52 0.64 3.89
CA VAL A 283 1.04 1.12 2.59
C VAL A 283 2.27 0.34 2.13
N LEU A 284 3.33 0.30 2.94
CA LEU A 284 4.63 -0.26 2.49
C LEU A 284 4.64 -1.79 2.38
N ALA A 285 3.70 -2.48 3.05
CA ALA A 285 3.48 -3.92 2.95
C ALA A 285 2.45 -4.33 1.87
N LEU A 286 1.96 -3.38 1.06
CA LEU A 286 1.14 -3.65 -0.13
C LEU A 286 2.02 -3.80 -1.37
N HIS A 287 1.52 -4.55 -2.36
CA HIS A 287 2.31 -4.94 -3.52
C HIS A 287 2.07 -4.06 -4.74
N GLY A 288 3.16 -3.78 -5.47
CA GLY A 288 3.12 -2.95 -6.67
C GLY A 288 2.79 -1.48 -6.41
N VAL A 289 2.86 -0.99 -5.17
CA VAL A 289 2.55 0.41 -4.84
C VAL A 289 3.52 1.37 -5.53
N THR A 290 2.96 2.39 -6.16
CA THR A 290 3.72 3.41 -6.91
C THR A 290 3.31 4.84 -6.58
N GLY A 291 2.10 5.04 -6.04
CA GLY A 291 1.65 6.34 -5.55
C GLY A 291 0.70 6.24 -4.36
N VAL A 292 0.62 7.32 -3.58
CA VAL A 292 -0.31 7.49 -2.46
C VAL A 292 -1.13 8.76 -2.69
N ILE A 293 -2.45 8.66 -2.55
CA ILE A 293 -3.33 9.84 -2.39
C ILE A 293 -3.52 10.05 -0.90
N PHE A 294 -2.91 11.09 -0.37
CA PHE A 294 -2.76 11.34 1.06
C PHE A 294 -3.77 12.38 1.57
N TYR A 295 -4.70 11.96 2.43
CA TYR A 295 -5.70 12.82 3.07
C TYR A 295 -5.67 12.66 4.60
N TYR A 296 -5.36 13.74 5.32
CA TYR A 296 -5.37 13.77 6.79
C TYR A 296 -5.64 15.19 7.33
N GLY A 297 -5.46 15.42 8.64
CA GLY A 297 -5.55 16.75 9.26
C GLY A 297 -6.92 17.09 9.87
N THR A 298 -8.04 16.64 9.27
CA THR A 298 -9.38 17.04 9.75
C THR A 298 -9.67 16.58 11.18
N ASN A 299 -9.23 15.36 11.54
CA ASN A 299 -9.40 14.84 12.89
C ASN A 299 -8.21 15.22 13.79
N ASP A 300 -7.03 15.48 13.25
CA ASP A 300 -5.88 16.01 13.98
C ASP A 300 -6.23 17.35 14.66
N ILE A 301 -6.77 18.29 13.89
CA ILE A 301 -7.21 19.61 14.39
C ILE A 301 -8.35 19.45 15.41
N ALA A 302 -9.31 18.56 15.15
CA ALA A 302 -10.43 18.30 16.06
C ALA A 302 -9.98 17.67 17.40
N ASN A 303 -8.93 16.84 17.37
CA ASN A 303 -8.33 16.23 18.55
C ASN A 303 -7.29 17.13 19.24
N GLY A 304 -7.00 18.32 18.69
CA GLY A 304 -6.16 19.34 19.31
C GLY A 304 -4.69 19.40 18.87
N CYS A 305 -4.30 18.68 17.81
CA CYS A 305 -3.02 18.97 17.13
C CYS A 305 -3.02 20.39 16.54
N SER A 306 -1.86 21.02 16.48
CA SER A 306 -1.65 22.24 15.69
C SER A 306 -1.19 21.91 14.26
N ASP A 307 -1.24 22.92 13.40
CA ASP A 307 -0.56 22.94 12.09
C ASP A 307 0.87 22.38 12.15
N ALA A 308 1.67 22.82 13.13
CA ALA A 308 3.06 22.41 13.27
C ALA A 308 3.23 20.90 13.54
N THR A 309 2.31 20.29 14.29
CA THR A 309 2.30 18.84 14.55
C THR A 309 1.89 18.07 13.30
N ILE A 310 0.85 18.54 12.60
CA ILE A 310 0.34 17.94 11.35
C ILE A 310 1.46 17.98 10.29
N LEU A 311 2.09 19.13 10.09
CA LEU A 311 3.20 19.30 9.14
C LEU A 311 4.47 18.52 9.51
N ALA A 312 4.66 18.14 10.79
CA ALA A 312 5.74 17.23 11.19
C ALA A 312 5.42 15.77 10.81
N SER A 313 4.19 15.32 11.04
CA SER A 313 3.75 13.98 10.63
C SER A 313 3.73 13.82 9.10
N TYR A 314 3.26 14.83 8.36
CA TYR A 314 3.27 14.84 6.89
C TYR A 314 4.69 14.63 6.34
N ARG A 315 5.67 15.43 6.79
CA ARG A 315 7.08 15.27 6.36
C ARG A 315 7.65 13.90 6.70
N THR A 316 7.31 13.35 7.87
CA THR A 316 7.73 12.00 8.29
C THR A 316 7.17 10.92 7.36
N ILE A 317 5.91 11.04 6.94
CA ILE A 317 5.26 10.09 6.05
C ILE A 317 5.78 10.24 4.61
N PHE A 318 5.90 11.47 4.11
CA PHE A 318 6.31 11.74 2.73
C PHE A 318 7.76 11.28 2.49
N GLN A 319 8.67 11.56 3.42
CA GLN A 319 10.05 11.06 3.34
C GLN A 319 10.09 9.54 3.25
N ARG A 320 9.34 8.82 4.11
CA ARG A 320 9.31 7.34 4.11
C ARG A 320 8.71 6.74 2.83
N LEU A 321 7.76 7.44 2.19
CA LEU A 321 7.22 7.06 0.89
C LEU A 321 8.24 7.30 -0.22
N HIS A 322 8.92 8.45 -0.22
CA HIS A 322 9.99 8.77 -1.17
C HIS A 322 11.22 7.86 -1.03
N ASP A 323 11.59 7.47 0.19
CA ASP A 323 12.65 6.49 0.49
C ASP A 323 12.31 5.10 -0.10
N ALA A 324 11.01 4.76 -0.17
CA ALA A 324 10.50 3.56 -0.82
C ALA A 324 10.24 3.74 -2.34
N GLY A 325 10.54 4.90 -2.92
CA GLY A 325 10.30 5.23 -4.32
C GLY A 325 8.83 5.53 -4.69
N ILE A 326 7.95 5.66 -3.70
CA ILE A 326 6.50 5.84 -3.86
C ILE A 326 6.17 7.33 -3.98
N LYS A 327 5.32 7.68 -4.95
CA LYS A 327 4.87 9.06 -5.21
C LYS A 327 3.82 9.53 -4.20
N VAL A 328 3.83 10.81 -3.87
CA VAL A 328 2.92 11.40 -2.87
C VAL A 328 2.06 12.49 -3.50
N PHE A 329 0.75 12.23 -3.62
CA PHE A 329 -0.24 13.20 -4.06
C PHE A 329 -1.07 13.67 -2.86
N VAL A 330 -0.98 14.95 -2.50
CA VAL A 330 -1.49 15.45 -1.22
C VAL A 330 -2.78 16.25 -1.41
N THR A 331 -3.76 16.01 -0.54
CA THR A 331 -5.00 16.78 -0.51
C THR A 331 -4.94 17.86 0.59
N PRO A 332 -5.39 19.10 0.34
CA PRO A 332 -5.66 20.04 1.42
C PRO A 332 -6.80 19.52 2.32
N ILE A 333 -6.81 19.92 3.59
CA ILE A 333 -7.85 19.56 4.56
C ILE A 333 -9.17 20.21 4.13
N THR A 334 -10.19 19.39 3.85
CA THR A 334 -11.52 19.84 3.44
C THR A 334 -12.21 20.70 4.52
N PRO A 335 -13.25 21.49 4.16
CA PRO A 335 -13.93 22.38 5.10
C PRO A 335 -14.64 21.62 6.23
N ARG A 336 -14.91 22.32 7.35
CA ARG A 336 -15.59 21.76 8.53
C ARG A 336 -16.19 22.88 9.40
N PRO A 337 -17.51 23.14 9.34
CA PRO A 337 -18.13 24.31 9.98
C PRO A 337 -18.19 24.22 11.52
N GLY A 338 -17.87 23.06 12.09
CA GLY A 338 -17.72 22.87 13.54
C GLY A 338 -16.39 23.37 14.10
N TYR A 339 -15.48 23.89 13.28
CA TYR A 339 -14.21 24.47 13.73
C TYR A 339 -14.38 25.87 14.34
N THR A 340 -13.49 26.19 15.27
CA THR A 340 -13.31 27.55 15.78
C THR A 340 -12.36 28.34 14.87
N ALA A 341 -12.33 29.68 14.95
CA ALA A 341 -11.39 30.50 14.18
C ALA A 341 -9.93 30.02 14.29
N ARG A 342 -9.47 29.63 15.49
CA ARG A 342 -8.12 29.06 15.70
C ARG A 342 -7.90 27.70 15.04
N MET A 343 -8.96 26.91 14.84
CA MET A 343 -8.89 25.65 14.10
C MET A 343 -8.85 25.92 12.58
N ASN A 344 -9.51 26.97 12.10
CA ASN A 344 -9.38 27.42 10.71
C ASN A 344 -7.98 28.02 10.45
N ASP A 345 -7.42 28.81 11.38
CA ASP A 345 -6.02 29.27 11.33
C ASP A 345 -5.05 28.08 11.11
N TYR A 346 -5.29 26.94 11.77
CA TYR A 346 -4.49 25.72 11.61
C TYR A 346 -4.77 24.96 10.31
N ARG A 347 -6.03 24.87 9.87
CA ARG A 347 -6.38 24.30 8.56
C ARG A 347 -5.72 25.10 7.44
N ASP A 348 -5.84 26.41 7.48
CA ASP A 348 -5.36 27.31 6.43
C ASP A 348 -3.83 27.31 6.36
N ALA A 349 -3.13 27.21 7.51
CA ALA A 349 -1.69 27.01 7.54
C ALA A 349 -1.24 25.69 6.86
N VAL A 350 -1.94 24.58 7.12
CA VAL A 350 -1.65 23.29 6.46
C VAL A 350 -2.01 23.35 4.97
N ASN A 351 -3.16 23.91 4.62
CA ASN A 351 -3.64 23.99 3.24
C ASN A 351 -2.76 24.92 2.39
N ALA A 352 -2.26 26.02 2.96
CA ALA A 352 -1.27 26.88 2.32
C ALA A 352 0.06 26.15 2.07
N PHE A 353 0.55 25.35 3.03
CA PHE A 353 1.73 24.51 2.82
C PHE A 353 1.52 23.51 1.68
N VAL A 354 0.42 22.75 1.68
CA VAL A 354 0.11 21.76 0.63
C VAL A 354 0.06 22.43 -0.74
N ARG A 355 -0.64 23.57 -0.86
CA ARG A 355 -0.76 24.32 -2.13
C ARG A 355 0.52 25.07 -2.55
N THR A 356 1.57 25.12 -1.71
CA THR A 356 2.80 25.84 -2.06
C THR A 356 3.54 25.13 -3.19
N GLY A 357 3.81 25.85 -4.28
CA GLY A 357 4.47 25.34 -5.49
C GLY A 357 3.62 24.40 -6.36
N GLY A 358 2.55 23.82 -5.80
CA GLY A 358 1.87 22.65 -6.37
C GLY A 358 2.56 21.32 -6.03
N ASP A 359 3.62 21.36 -5.23
CA ASP A 359 4.54 20.27 -4.91
C ASP A 359 4.90 20.23 -3.41
N CYS A 360 4.11 20.90 -2.55
CA CYS A 360 4.37 21.06 -1.12
C CYS A 360 5.74 21.71 -0.79
N SER A 361 6.27 22.59 -1.66
CA SER A 361 7.67 23.07 -1.62
C SER A 361 8.71 21.98 -1.93
N GLY A 362 8.39 21.10 -2.89
CA GLY A 362 9.20 19.97 -3.31
C GLY A 362 9.18 18.75 -2.36
N THR A 363 8.23 18.68 -1.42
CA THR A 363 8.07 17.53 -0.51
C THR A 363 6.90 16.62 -0.88
N CYS A 364 6.18 16.89 -1.97
CA CYS A 364 5.20 15.99 -2.56
C CYS A 364 5.24 16.09 -4.10
N ASP A 365 4.67 15.11 -4.79
CA ASP A 365 4.72 15.00 -6.25
C ASP A 365 3.52 15.62 -6.97
N GLY A 366 2.53 16.13 -6.20
CA GLY A 366 1.39 16.88 -6.73
C GLY A 366 0.32 17.14 -5.68
N VAL A 367 -0.60 18.06 -5.99
CA VAL A 367 -1.76 18.41 -5.15
C VAL A 367 -3.06 17.96 -5.82
N LEU A 368 -3.94 17.31 -5.06
CA LEU A 368 -5.29 16.95 -5.46
C LEU A 368 -6.29 17.73 -4.58
N ASP A 369 -6.85 18.81 -5.13
CA ASP A 369 -7.52 19.84 -4.32
C ASP A 369 -8.99 19.52 -3.98
N LEU A 370 -9.18 18.47 -3.16
CA LEU A 370 -10.49 18.04 -2.64
C LEU A 370 -11.20 19.13 -1.82
N ASP A 371 -10.44 20.01 -1.16
CA ASP A 371 -10.96 21.15 -0.42
C ASP A 371 -11.68 22.12 -1.37
N ALA A 372 -11.06 22.52 -2.48
CA ALA A 372 -11.68 23.37 -3.50
C ALA A 372 -12.85 22.70 -4.25
N VAL A 373 -12.92 21.37 -4.30
CA VAL A 373 -14.04 20.61 -4.88
C VAL A 373 -15.27 20.61 -3.97
N LEU A 374 -15.07 20.49 -2.65
CA LEU A 374 -16.15 20.39 -1.68
C LEU A 374 -16.61 21.74 -1.11
N GLN A 375 -15.78 22.79 -1.16
CA GLN A 375 -16.03 24.08 -0.52
C GLN A 375 -17.28 24.81 -1.04
N ASP A 376 -18.12 25.31 -0.11
CA ASP A 376 -19.19 26.26 -0.43
C ASP A 376 -18.57 27.62 -0.86
N PRO A 377 -18.81 28.10 -2.10
CA PRO A 377 -18.29 29.40 -2.56
C PRO A 377 -18.83 30.61 -1.77
N ALA A 378 -19.95 30.46 -1.06
CA ALA A 378 -20.52 31.49 -0.19
C ALA A 378 -20.06 31.37 1.28
N ASN A 379 -19.50 30.22 1.69
CA ASN A 379 -19.05 29.96 3.05
C ASN A 379 -17.82 29.03 3.08
N PRO A 380 -16.59 29.55 2.88
CA PRO A 380 -15.35 28.77 2.70
C PRO A 380 -14.98 27.72 3.76
N ASP A 381 -15.56 27.80 4.95
CA ASP A 381 -15.35 26.85 6.05
C ASP A 381 -16.40 25.73 6.10
N SER A 382 -17.30 25.68 5.11
CA SER A 382 -18.36 24.66 4.95
C SER A 382 -18.25 23.89 3.64
N ILE A 383 -18.78 22.67 3.65
CA ILE A 383 -19.03 21.89 2.44
C ILE A 383 -20.25 22.47 1.72
N ASP A 384 -20.21 22.56 0.39
CA ASP A 384 -21.36 22.95 -0.44
C ASP A 384 -22.58 22.06 -0.10
N PRO A 385 -23.76 22.64 0.19
CA PRO A 385 -24.95 21.87 0.57
C PRO A 385 -25.44 20.83 -0.46
N ARG A 386 -24.93 20.85 -1.70
CA ARG A 386 -25.14 19.79 -2.72
C ARG A 386 -24.30 18.55 -2.47
N TYR A 387 -23.16 18.70 -1.78
CA TYR A 387 -22.15 17.66 -1.53
C TYR A 387 -22.09 17.21 -0.07
N ASP A 388 -22.58 17.99 0.89
CA ASP A 388 -22.67 17.59 2.30
C ASP A 388 -23.63 16.40 2.50
N ASN A 389 -23.29 15.46 3.38
CA ASN A 389 -24.19 14.38 3.83
C ASN A 389 -25.18 14.84 4.93
N GLY A 390 -24.95 16.03 5.51
CA GLY A 390 -25.69 16.61 6.62
C GLY A 390 -24.93 16.66 7.95
N ASP A 391 -23.68 16.21 8.01
CA ASP A 391 -22.78 16.31 9.17
C ASP A 391 -21.69 17.40 9.04
N GLY A 392 -21.53 17.99 7.85
CA GLY A 392 -20.58 19.07 7.57
C GLY A 392 -19.11 18.62 7.53
N ILE A 393 -18.82 17.32 7.54
CA ILE A 393 -17.47 16.74 7.51
C ILE A 393 -17.30 15.82 6.29
N HIS A 394 -18.36 15.11 5.86
CA HIS A 394 -18.25 14.05 4.87
C HIS A 394 -19.13 14.25 3.63
N ALA A 395 -18.56 13.91 2.47
CA ALA A 395 -19.23 14.02 1.19
C ALA A 395 -20.31 12.93 1.00
N ASN A 396 -21.51 13.34 0.59
CA ASN A 396 -22.58 12.51 0.06
C ASN A 396 -22.18 11.91 -1.33
N VAL A 397 -22.99 11.00 -1.89
CA VAL A 397 -22.68 10.32 -3.17
C VAL A 397 -22.37 11.28 -4.35
N ALA A 398 -22.99 12.46 -4.40
CA ALA A 398 -22.68 13.46 -5.44
C ALA A 398 -21.32 14.14 -5.18
N GLY A 399 -20.98 14.41 -3.91
CA GLY A 399 -19.65 14.89 -3.53
C GLY A 399 -18.55 13.84 -3.74
N GLN A 400 -18.83 12.57 -3.46
CA GLN A 400 -17.91 11.45 -3.71
C GLN A 400 -17.59 11.31 -5.21
N GLN A 401 -18.60 11.44 -6.08
CA GLN A 401 -18.39 11.51 -7.53
C GLN A 401 -17.59 12.76 -7.93
N ALA A 402 -17.92 13.95 -7.39
CA ALA A 402 -17.19 15.18 -7.70
C ALA A 402 -15.70 15.11 -7.30
N ILE A 403 -15.37 14.45 -6.18
CA ILE A 403 -13.98 14.15 -5.81
C ILE A 403 -13.35 13.25 -6.88
N ALA A 404 -13.98 12.11 -7.20
CA ALA A 404 -13.45 11.17 -8.19
C ALA A 404 -13.22 11.80 -9.57
N ASP A 405 -14.15 12.65 -10.03
CA ASP A 405 -14.10 13.36 -11.31
C ASP A 405 -12.98 14.41 -11.36
N SER A 406 -12.64 15.02 -10.22
CA SER A 406 -11.61 16.08 -10.14
C SER A 406 -10.18 15.57 -10.30
N ILE A 407 -9.94 14.27 -10.08
CA ILE A 407 -8.60 13.68 -10.06
C ILE A 407 -8.10 13.42 -11.49
N PRO A 408 -6.95 13.98 -11.91
CA PRO A 408 -6.38 13.72 -13.24
C PRO A 408 -5.75 12.33 -13.30
N LEU A 409 -6.31 11.43 -14.10
CA LEU A 409 -5.87 10.02 -14.15
C LEU A 409 -4.44 9.85 -14.67
N GLU A 410 -4.00 10.73 -15.58
CA GLU A 410 -2.63 10.76 -16.11
C GLU A 410 -1.57 10.95 -15.01
N LEU A 411 -1.90 11.67 -13.93
CA LEU A 411 -1.00 11.86 -12.79
C LEU A 411 -0.76 10.54 -12.03
N LEU A 412 -1.79 9.69 -11.97
CA LEU A 412 -1.74 8.37 -11.34
C LEU A 412 -1.00 7.36 -12.23
N ALA A 413 -1.28 7.39 -13.54
CA ALA A 413 -0.55 6.58 -14.52
C ALA A 413 0.96 6.92 -14.55
N ALA A 414 1.31 8.20 -14.44
CA ALA A 414 2.69 8.68 -14.38
C ALA A 414 3.45 8.27 -13.10
N ALA A 415 2.74 7.91 -12.01
CA ALA A 415 3.36 7.28 -10.85
C ALA A 415 3.66 5.79 -11.11
N GLY A 416 2.74 5.07 -11.75
CA GLY A 416 2.93 3.66 -12.13
C GLY A 416 4.09 3.42 -13.10
N ALA A 417 4.22 4.32 -14.08
CA ALA A 417 5.29 4.29 -15.08
C ALA A 417 6.66 4.02 -14.43
N PRO A 418 7.47 3.09 -14.96
CA PRO A 418 8.84 2.92 -14.50
C PRO A 418 9.56 4.27 -14.52
N ALA A 419 10.27 4.62 -13.45
CA ALA A 419 11.11 5.80 -13.43
C ALA A 419 12.17 5.65 -14.52
N ASP A 420 11.94 6.33 -15.65
CA ASP A 420 12.65 6.10 -16.93
C ASP A 420 14.16 6.12 -16.67
N PRO A 421 14.85 4.96 -16.79
CA PRO A 421 16.12 4.72 -16.10
C PRO A 421 17.11 5.79 -16.51
N ALA A 422 17.47 6.63 -15.52
CA ALA A 422 17.96 7.98 -15.79
C ALA A 422 19.11 8.01 -16.79
N ILE A 423 19.97 6.99 -16.73
CA ILE A 423 20.81 6.53 -17.83
C ILE A 423 20.41 5.11 -18.25
N THR A 424 20.10 4.91 -19.54
CA THR A 424 20.06 3.59 -20.19
C THR A 424 21.41 3.31 -20.84
N ALA A 425 22.03 2.17 -20.53
CA ALA A 425 23.36 1.81 -21.03
C ALA A 425 23.34 0.63 -22.03
N GLN A 426 24.29 0.65 -22.97
CA GLN A 426 24.56 -0.42 -23.91
C GLN A 426 26.08 -0.65 -24.01
N VAL A 427 26.51 -1.91 -23.94
CA VAL A 427 27.91 -2.32 -24.10
C VAL A 427 28.06 -3.16 -25.36
N VAL A 428 29.07 -2.87 -26.18
CA VAL A 428 29.34 -3.53 -27.46
C VAL A 428 30.84 -3.83 -27.58
N PRO A 429 31.26 -5.10 -27.41
CA PRO A 429 32.54 -5.60 -27.89
C PRO A 429 32.69 -5.36 -29.40
N ARG A 430 33.84 -4.87 -29.86
CA ARG A 430 34.12 -4.66 -31.29
C ARG A 430 35.62 -4.67 -31.61
N CYS A 431 35.95 -5.01 -32.85
CA CYS A 431 37.32 -4.91 -33.38
C CYS A 431 37.52 -3.61 -34.17
N VAL A 432 38.74 -3.05 -34.18
CA VAL A 432 39.13 -1.93 -35.05
C VAL A 432 40.47 -2.29 -35.71
N GLY A 433 40.39 -3.06 -36.80
CA GLY A 433 41.48 -3.94 -37.21
C GLY A 433 41.71 -5.03 -36.16
N ASP A 434 42.92 -5.56 -36.09
CA ASP A 434 43.39 -6.62 -35.17
C ASP A 434 43.51 -6.15 -33.70
N ARG A 435 42.56 -5.32 -33.24
CA ARG A 435 42.56 -4.68 -31.92
C ARG A 435 41.17 -4.71 -31.30
N PRO A 436 40.98 -5.41 -30.18
CA PRO A 436 39.73 -5.41 -29.43
C PRO A 436 39.47 -4.09 -28.69
N TYR A 437 38.23 -3.62 -28.76
CA TYR A 437 37.71 -2.46 -28.06
C TYR A 437 36.37 -2.79 -27.40
N LEU A 438 36.13 -2.21 -26.23
CA LEU A 438 34.82 -2.20 -25.59
C LEU A 438 34.18 -0.83 -25.82
N ALA A 439 33.09 -0.76 -26.59
CA ALA A 439 32.32 0.47 -26.76
C ALA A 439 31.16 0.50 -25.77
N VAL A 440 31.01 1.61 -25.06
CA VAL A 440 29.91 1.82 -24.10
C VAL A 440 29.18 3.10 -24.47
N ARG A 441 27.86 3.00 -24.64
CA ARG A 441 26.94 4.13 -24.82
C ARG A 441 26.02 4.22 -23.60
N ALA A 442 25.85 5.41 -23.06
CA ALA A 442 25.01 5.71 -21.91
C ALA A 442 24.08 6.88 -22.28
N LEU A 443 22.82 6.58 -22.60
CA LEU A 443 21.77 7.51 -23.02
C LEU A 443 21.04 8.07 -21.81
N ASN A 444 20.94 9.40 -21.68
CA ASN A 444 20.13 10.03 -20.65
C ASN A 444 18.65 10.02 -21.07
N GLY A 445 17.82 9.22 -20.38
CA GLY A 445 16.37 9.20 -20.54
C GLY A 445 15.65 10.23 -19.67
N SER A 446 16.27 10.65 -18.55
CA SER A 446 15.61 11.56 -17.60
C SER A 446 15.44 12.99 -18.13
N GLY A 447 14.41 13.68 -17.66
CA GLY A 447 14.07 15.06 -18.06
C GLY A 447 15.04 16.17 -17.62
N GLY A 448 16.20 15.84 -17.05
CA GLY A 448 17.23 16.80 -16.64
C GLY A 448 18.65 16.35 -16.98
N PRO A 449 19.64 17.26 -17.01
CA PRO A 449 21.02 16.90 -17.28
C PRO A 449 21.59 15.98 -16.18
N ARG A 450 22.40 15.00 -16.57
CA ARG A 450 23.03 14.04 -15.66
C ARG A 450 24.55 14.01 -15.82
N ASP A 451 25.26 13.85 -14.72
CA ASP A 451 26.67 13.45 -14.79
C ASP A 451 26.73 11.92 -14.85
N VAL A 452 27.69 11.38 -15.60
CA VAL A 452 27.81 9.94 -15.90
C VAL A 452 29.27 9.50 -15.80
N GLU A 453 29.54 8.44 -15.03
CA GLU A 453 30.83 7.74 -15.04
C GLU A 453 30.67 6.34 -15.63
N ILE A 454 31.44 6.05 -16.68
CA ILE A 454 31.57 4.69 -17.24
C ILE A 454 32.86 4.09 -16.69
N VAL A 455 32.79 2.93 -16.01
CA VAL A 455 33.93 2.22 -15.42
C VAL A 455 34.05 0.83 -16.03
N THR A 456 35.26 0.48 -16.49
CA THR A 456 35.60 -0.83 -17.06
C THR A 456 36.89 -1.37 -16.45
N ALA A 457 37.18 -2.66 -16.63
CA ALA A 457 38.48 -3.26 -16.31
C ALA A 457 39.67 -2.59 -17.05
N TYR A 458 39.40 -1.81 -18.10
CA TYR A 458 40.40 -1.14 -18.95
C TYR A 458 40.52 0.37 -18.67
N GLY A 459 39.80 0.88 -17.66
CA GLY A 459 39.79 2.29 -17.24
C GLY A 459 38.37 2.84 -17.07
N SER A 460 38.26 4.06 -16.52
CA SER A 460 36.99 4.80 -16.43
C SER A 460 37.00 6.10 -17.24
N LYS A 461 35.81 6.67 -17.44
CA LYS A 461 35.59 7.96 -18.10
C LYS A 461 34.31 8.63 -17.58
N SER A 462 34.46 9.82 -17.02
CA SER A 462 33.35 10.69 -16.63
C SER A 462 32.97 11.71 -17.71
N PHE A 463 31.69 12.05 -17.73
CA PHE A 463 31.02 13.06 -18.55
C PHE A 463 30.12 13.88 -17.63
N SER A 464 30.20 15.21 -17.69
CA SER A 464 29.29 16.09 -16.95
C SER A 464 28.17 16.64 -17.83
N SER A 465 27.00 16.82 -17.21
CA SER A 465 25.82 17.48 -17.78
C SER A 465 25.38 16.93 -19.14
N VAL A 466 25.37 15.60 -19.27
CA VAL A 466 24.77 14.88 -20.40
C VAL A 466 23.29 15.24 -20.48
N ALA A 467 22.90 15.97 -21.52
CA ALA A 467 21.54 16.50 -21.67
C ALA A 467 20.51 15.38 -21.95
N PRO A 468 19.22 15.58 -21.62
CA PRO A 468 18.14 14.65 -21.96
C PRO A 468 18.15 14.24 -23.44
N GLY A 469 17.93 12.95 -23.72
CA GLY A 469 17.98 12.37 -25.07
C GLY A 469 19.38 12.24 -25.69
N THR A 470 20.42 12.78 -25.05
CA THR A 470 21.82 12.67 -25.53
C THR A 470 22.56 11.52 -24.86
N SER A 471 23.75 11.16 -25.34
CA SER A 471 24.51 10.03 -24.81
C SER A 471 25.95 10.36 -24.47
N ALA A 472 26.38 9.98 -23.27
CA ALA A 472 27.78 9.71 -22.99
C ALA A 472 28.24 8.51 -23.83
N TYR A 473 29.45 8.58 -24.39
CA TYR A 473 30.02 7.50 -25.19
C TYR A 473 31.53 7.44 -24.99
N GLN A 474 32.04 6.27 -24.60
CA GLN A 474 33.47 5.98 -24.55
C GLN A 474 33.75 4.62 -25.20
N SER A 475 34.87 4.55 -25.92
CA SER A 475 35.42 3.26 -26.35
C SER A 475 36.76 3.04 -25.67
N PHE A 476 36.89 1.94 -24.95
CA PHE A 476 38.09 1.56 -24.22
C PHE A 476 38.86 0.53 -25.05
N ALA A 477 40.17 0.74 -25.24
CA ALA A 477 41.02 -0.27 -25.87
C ALA A 477 41.27 -1.40 -24.87
N VAL A 478 40.95 -2.64 -25.25
CA VAL A 478 41.22 -3.81 -24.41
C VAL A 478 42.73 -4.04 -24.33
N ARG A 479 43.22 -4.38 -23.14
CA ARG A 479 44.65 -4.59 -22.87
C ARG A 479 44.84 -5.86 -22.05
N GLY A 480 45.78 -6.71 -22.46
CA GLY A 480 45.94 -8.06 -21.92
C GLY A 480 45.01 -9.06 -22.60
N THR A 481 44.82 -10.22 -21.98
CA THR A 481 43.96 -11.29 -22.48
C THR A 481 42.51 -10.84 -22.62
N THR A 482 41.87 -11.17 -23.74
CA THR A 482 40.43 -10.99 -23.96
C THR A 482 39.65 -12.00 -23.11
N VAL A 483 38.85 -11.50 -22.17
CA VAL A 483 37.96 -12.28 -21.30
C VAL A 483 36.67 -11.49 -21.14
N GLY A 484 35.53 -12.19 -20.98
CA GLY A 484 34.26 -11.53 -20.62
C GLY A 484 34.31 -10.92 -19.22
N GLY A 485 33.46 -9.94 -18.96
CA GLY A 485 33.43 -9.21 -17.70
C GLY A 485 32.23 -8.28 -17.57
N THR A 486 32.35 -7.24 -16.75
CA THR A 486 31.29 -6.24 -16.55
C THR A 486 31.78 -4.80 -16.74
N VAL A 487 30.82 -3.93 -17.08
CA VAL A 487 30.95 -2.47 -17.09
C VAL A 487 30.02 -1.92 -16.02
N GLN A 488 30.50 -0.98 -15.20
CA GLN A 488 29.62 -0.16 -14.36
C GLN A 488 29.33 1.16 -15.07
N VAL A 489 28.09 1.61 -15.06
CA VAL A 489 27.70 2.97 -15.45
C VAL A 489 26.99 3.62 -14.28
N ARG A 490 27.64 4.62 -13.67
CA ARG A 490 27.13 5.44 -12.56
C ARG A 490 26.53 6.71 -13.12
N SER A 491 25.47 7.21 -12.48
CA SER A 491 24.86 8.47 -12.88
C SER A 491 24.16 9.19 -11.74
N GLY A 492 24.29 10.52 -11.71
CA GLY A 492 23.67 11.35 -10.69
C GLY A 492 23.40 12.78 -11.17
N ALA A 493 23.17 13.69 -10.22
CA ALA A 493 22.98 15.10 -10.52
C ALA A 493 24.29 15.77 -10.96
N PRO A 494 24.26 16.93 -11.64
CA PRO A 494 25.47 17.66 -11.97
C PRO A 494 26.32 18.01 -10.74
N GLY A 495 27.57 17.51 -10.71
CA GLY A 495 28.47 17.62 -9.56
C GLY A 495 28.46 16.43 -8.58
N ASP A 496 27.55 15.46 -8.74
CA ASP A 496 27.39 14.32 -7.84
C ASP A 496 27.22 13.00 -8.61
N VAL A 497 28.36 12.42 -9.02
CA VAL A 497 28.42 11.18 -9.82
C VAL A 497 28.63 9.93 -8.97
N HIS A 498 29.07 10.10 -7.72
CA HIS A 498 29.63 9.01 -6.91
C HIS A 498 28.62 8.41 -5.94
N ASP A 499 27.65 9.19 -5.46
CA ASP A 499 26.53 8.70 -4.64
C ASP A 499 25.29 8.38 -5.51
N GLY A 500 25.43 8.44 -6.84
CA GLY A 500 24.38 8.23 -7.83
C GLY A 500 24.09 6.77 -8.20
N ALA A 501 22.94 6.56 -8.86
CA ALA A 501 22.47 5.25 -9.31
C ALA A 501 23.51 4.55 -10.22
N THR A 502 23.78 3.28 -9.94
CA THR A 502 24.79 2.47 -10.64
C THR A 502 24.16 1.26 -11.32
N SER A 503 24.30 1.17 -12.64
CA SER A 503 23.97 -0.03 -13.43
C SER A 503 25.22 -0.85 -13.70
N THR A 504 25.11 -2.18 -13.74
CA THR A 504 26.21 -3.09 -14.08
C THR A 504 25.78 -3.98 -15.25
N LEU A 505 26.55 -3.95 -16.35
CA LEU A 505 26.23 -4.64 -17.60
C LEU A 505 27.32 -5.66 -17.95
N PRO A 506 26.97 -6.92 -18.27
CA PRO A 506 27.93 -7.90 -18.73
C PRO A 506 28.39 -7.63 -20.17
N TYR A 507 29.56 -8.14 -20.53
CA TYR A 507 30.03 -8.21 -21.91
C TYR A 507 30.87 -9.48 -22.13
N GLU A 508 30.76 -10.05 -23.33
CA GLU A 508 31.60 -11.17 -23.77
C GLU A 508 32.96 -10.69 -24.27
N ALA A 509 33.95 -11.58 -24.27
CA ALA A 509 35.27 -11.28 -24.81
C ALA A 509 35.15 -10.85 -26.30
N PRO A 510 35.70 -9.69 -26.72
CA PRO A 510 35.73 -9.34 -28.13
C PRO A 510 36.64 -10.33 -28.87
N ASP A 511 36.08 -11.06 -29.84
CA ASP A 511 36.80 -12.00 -30.71
C ASP A 511 37.42 -11.23 -31.88
N CYS A 512 38.74 -10.99 -31.80
CA CYS A 512 39.55 -10.16 -32.70
C CYS A 512 40.97 -10.73 -32.81
#